data_AF-A0A120G5P0-F1
#
_entry.id   AF-A0A120G5P0-F1
#
_cell.length_a   1.000
_cell.length_b   1.000
_cell.length_c   1.000
_cell.angle_alpha   90.00
_cell.angle_beta   90.00
_cell.angle_gamma   90.00
#
_symmetry.space_group_name_H-M   'P 1'
#
loop_
_entity.id
_entity.type
_entity.pdbx_description
1 polymer ?
#
loop_
_entity_poly.entity_id
_entity_poly.type
_entity_poly.pdbx_seq_one_letter_code
_entity_poly.pdbx_strand_id
1 'polypeptide(L)'
;MPSDIELYCYCCEEPKVGDEHVPPQSFFAKGNRAGLIKVPSCKLHNQDKSADDEYIRSVLLSSIELDGNEAIASNFEVHSRALKRSGERLKSKLLNDADIEIFLKLQEEFKDDPCAGVKIFSELEKSGICTGLLGLLSNDYRDEVVVASDGVEHKTISYSFDKLRLLAYFKLMAKALFYHETKWPWLGEVVLIPHNFVSRDATENEIALHRNHLNLIDRESSQGAHKEVFYYGMFTHLKNERTIDYYSVNFCLYDHFKFTAIMTSENFIDHKERI
;
A
#
# COMPACT_ATOMS: atom_id res chain seq x y z
N MET A 1 28.27 -4.38 19.10
CA MET A 1 27.88 -2.96 19.25
C MET A 1 26.52 -2.77 18.60
N PRO A 2 25.44 -2.73 19.38
CA PRO A 2 24.08 -2.49 18.90
C PRO A 2 23.39 -1.25 19.53
N SER A 3 24.04 -0.47 20.41
CA SER A 3 23.33 0.55 21.21
C SER A 3 22.90 1.80 20.44
N ASP A 4 23.65 2.20 19.42
CA ASP A 4 23.47 3.53 18.82
C ASP A 4 22.64 3.48 17.52
N ILE A 5 22.50 2.30 16.90
CA ILE A 5 21.74 2.12 15.66
C ILE A 5 20.22 2.36 15.86
N GLU A 6 19.70 2.12 17.07
CA GLU A 6 18.30 2.43 17.39
C GLU A 6 18.05 3.94 17.61
N LEU A 7 19.10 4.77 17.58
CA LEU A 7 19.01 6.23 17.67
C LEU A 7 18.78 6.90 16.30
N TYR A 8 18.84 6.15 15.20
CA TYR A 8 18.69 6.65 13.83
C TYR A 8 17.50 6.02 13.12
N CYS A 9 17.03 6.68 12.06
CA CYS A 9 15.97 6.17 11.22
C CYS A 9 16.38 4.87 10.50
N TYR A 10 15.45 3.92 10.38
CA TYR A 10 15.67 2.67 9.66
C TYR A 10 16.02 2.85 8.18
N CYS A 11 15.65 4.00 7.59
CA CYS A 11 15.73 4.25 6.15
C CYS A 11 16.80 5.28 5.77
N CYS A 12 17.24 6.12 6.71
CA CYS A 12 18.20 7.20 6.46
C CYS A 12 19.03 7.50 7.71
N GLU A 13 19.96 8.43 7.61
CA GLU A 13 20.90 8.77 8.69
C GLU A 13 20.37 9.84 9.66
N GLU A 14 19.10 10.22 9.53
CA GLU A 14 18.48 11.20 10.42
C GLU A 14 18.17 10.61 11.80
N PRO A 15 18.25 11.40 12.89
CA PRO A 15 17.92 10.94 14.22
C PRO A 15 16.47 10.42 14.35
N LYS A 16 16.30 9.36 15.16
CA LYS A 16 15.01 8.84 15.56
C LYS A 16 14.22 9.91 16.32
N VAL A 17 12.98 10.14 15.92
CA VAL A 17 12.00 10.96 16.66
C VAL A 17 10.84 10.12 17.21
N GLY A 18 10.71 8.86 16.77
CA GLY A 18 9.69 7.93 17.23
C GLY A 18 9.86 6.55 16.60
N ASP A 19 8.88 5.68 16.85
CA ASP A 19 8.79 4.36 16.22
C ASP A 19 7.69 4.37 15.16
N GLU A 20 7.99 3.79 14.00
CA GLU A 20 7.02 3.54 12.94
C GLU A 20 6.55 2.09 12.98
N HIS A 21 5.27 1.86 12.72
CA HIS A 21 4.72 0.53 12.55
C HIS A 21 4.86 0.06 11.11
N VAL A 22 5.21 -1.21 10.91
CA VAL A 22 5.47 -1.77 9.57
C VAL A 22 4.66 -3.07 9.39
N PRO A 23 3.60 -3.08 8.56
CA PRO A 23 2.91 -1.94 7.94
C PRO A 23 2.36 -0.96 8.97
N PRO A 24 1.92 0.25 8.54
CA PRO A 24 1.32 1.21 9.45
C PRO A 24 0.14 0.64 10.20
N GLN A 25 0.00 1.07 11.46
CA GLN A 25 -1.04 0.57 12.36
C GLN A 25 -2.47 0.74 11.81
N SER A 26 -2.68 1.69 10.90
CA SER A 26 -3.96 1.92 10.21
C SER A 26 -4.40 0.77 9.30
N PHE A 27 -3.46 -0.10 8.85
CA PHE A 27 -3.73 -1.32 8.08
C PHE A 27 -4.31 -2.44 8.94
N PHE A 28 -4.39 -2.25 10.25
CA PHE A 28 -4.93 -3.22 11.18
C PHE A 28 -6.15 -2.65 11.90
N ALA A 29 -7.18 -3.47 12.07
CA ALA A 29 -8.32 -3.15 12.92
C ALA A 29 -7.90 -2.88 14.38
N LYS A 30 -8.67 -2.09 15.13
CA LYS A 30 -8.29 -1.65 16.49
C LYS A 30 -8.00 -2.80 17.47
N GLY A 31 -8.61 -3.97 17.27
CA GLY A 31 -8.36 -5.18 18.07
C GLY A 31 -7.11 -6.00 17.65
N ASN A 32 -6.62 -5.81 16.42
CA ASN A 32 -5.56 -6.63 15.82
C ASN A 32 -4.24 -5.85 15.72
N ARG A 33 -3.83 -5.21 16.81
CA ARG A 33 -2.66 -4.31 16.85
C ARG A 33 -1.60 -4.74 17.86
N ALA A 34 -1.72 -5.94 18.41
CA ALA A 34 -0.74 -6.50 19.31
C ALA A 34 0.42 -7.12 18.50
N GLY A 35 1.64 -7.02 19.01
CA GLY A 35 2.81 -7.66 18.36
C GLY A 35 3.18 -7.10 16.99
N LEU A 36 2.68 -5.92 16.61
CA LEU A 36 3.06 -5.28 15.36
C LEU A 36 4.53 -4.89 15.36
N ILE A 37 5.16 -5.03 14.19
CA ILE A 37 6.56 -4.67 13.97
C ILE A 37 6.72 -3.17 14.14
N LYS A 38 7.79 -2.78 14.83
CA LYS A 38 8.22 -1.39 14.98
C LYS A 38 9.67 -1.22 14.58
N VAL A 39 9.96 -0.09 13.95
CA VAL A 39 11.32 0.34 13.58
C VAL A 39 11.53 1.81 13.97
N PRO A 40 12.77 2.21 14.31
CA PRO A 40 13.06 3.60 14.64
C PRO A 40 12.95 4.47 13.38
N SER A 41 12.36 5.66 13.50
CA SER A 41 12.08 6.51 12.34
C SER A 41 12.26 7.99 12.64
N CYS A 42 12.69 8.74 11.63
CA CYS A 42 12.70 10.20 11.65
C CYS A 42 11.30 10.74 11.30
N LYS A 43 11.12 12.06 11.40
CA LYS A 43 9.83 12.71 11.12
C LYS A 43 9.33 12.43 9.69
N LEU A 44 10.23 12.52 8.72
CA LEU A 44 9.93 12.35 7.29
C LEU A 44 9.37 10.96 6.97
N HIS A 45 10.01 9.90 7.48
CA HIS A 45 9.61 8.53 7.15
C HIS A 45 8.42 8.03 7.99
N ASN A 46 8.01 8.75 9.04
CA ASN A 46 6.91 8.34 9.92
C ASN A 46 5.74 9.33 9.91
N GLN A 47 5.90 10.50 10.54
CA GLN A 47 4.79 11.44 10.77
C GLN A 47 4.34 12.10 9.46
N ASP A 48 5.29 12.47 8.59
CA ASP A 48 4.97 13.16 7.34
C ASP A 48 4.41 12.20 6.26
N LYS A 49 4.44 10.88 6.51
CA LYS A 49 3.91 9.84 5.62
C LYS A 49 2.42 9.54 5.81
N SER A 50 1.74 10.14 6.81
CA SER A 50 0.36 9.76 7.15
C SER A 50 -0.64 9.89 5.99
N ALA A 51 -0.43 10.84 5.08
CA ALA A 51 -1.26 11.00 3.89
C ALA A 51 -1.04 9.86 2.88
N ASP A 52 0.18 9.35 2.76
CA ASP A 52 0.49 8.17 1.93
C ASP A 52 -0.08 6.90 2.55
N ASP A 53 -0.02 6.75 3.88
CA ASP A 53 -0.64 5.63 4.59
C ASP A 53 -2.13 5.54 4.30
N GLU A 54 -2.83 6.68 4.38
CA GLU A 54 -4.26 6.75 4.12
C GLU A 54 -4.58 6.48 2.64
N TYR A 55 -3.79 7.05 1.73
CA TYR A 55 -3.95 6.83 0.29
C TYR A 55 -3.74 5.37 -0.09
N ILE A 56 -2.60 4.78 0.25
CA ILE A 56 -2.26 3.40 -0.11
C ILE A 56 -3.23 2.42 0.52
N ARG A 57 -3.56 2.59 1.81
CA ARG A 57 -4.56 1.73 2.46
C ARG A 57 -5.89 1.77 1.72
N SER A 58 -6.29 2.95 1.25
CA SER A 58 -7.54 3.11 0.52
C SER A 58 -7.49 2.51 -0.87
N VAL A 59 -6.38 2.65 -1.61
CA VAL A 59 -6.18 1.96 -2.90
C VAL A 59 -6.34 0.45 -2.74
N LEU A 60 -5.72 -0.14 -1.71
CA LEU A 60 -5.81 -1.58 -1.47
C LEU A 60 -7.22 -2.02 -1.06
N LEU A 61 -7.84 -1.33 -0.09
CA LEU A 61 -9.15 -1.71 0.45
C LEU A 61 -10.33 -1.39 -0.48
N SER A 62 -10.10 -0.70 -1.59
CA SER A 62 -11.08 -0.52 -2.66
C SER A 62 -11.12 -1.67 -3.66
N SER A 63 -10.22 -2.68 -3.55
CA SER A 63 -10.22 -3.82 -4.46
C SER A 63 -11.37 -4.78 -4.14
N ILE A 64 -12.15 -5.11 -5.17
CA ILE A 64 -13.23 -6.11 -5.07
C ILE A 64 -12.70 -7.51 -4.77
N GLU A 65 -11.42 -7.79 -5.10
CA GLU A 65 -10.78 -9.08 -4.82
C GLU A 65 -10.66 -9.41 -3.33
N LEU A 66 -10.87 -8.41 -2.48
CA LEU A 66 -10.89 -8.60 -1.03
C LEU A 66 -12.31 -8.90 -0.49
N ASP A 67 -13.36 -8.80 -1.31
CA ASP A 67 -14.72 -9.04 -0.88
C ASP A 67 -14.89 -10.46 -0.33
N GLY A 68 -15.67 -10.59 0.75
CA GLY A 68 -15.87 -11.86 1.43
C GLY A 68 -14.71 -12.31 2.33
N ASN A 69 -13.59 -11.56 2.40
CA ASN A 69 -12.52 -11.85 3.34
C ASN A 69 -12.92 -11.44 4.78
N GLU A 70 -13.50 -12.40 5.52
CA GLU A 70 -14.00 -12.20 6.89
C GLU A 70 -12.92 -11.70 7.85
N ALA A 71 -11.67 -12.12 7.63
CA ALA A 71 -10.56 -11.78 8.51
C ALA A 71 -10.22 -10.27 8.50
N ILE A 72 -10.61 -9.56 7.45
CA ILE A 72 -10.41 -8.11 7.29
C ILE A 72 -11.73 -7.33 7.24
N ALA A 73 -12.87 -7.96 7.54
CA ALA A 73 -14.19 -7.29 7.52
C ALA A 73 -14.21 -6.00 8.36
N SER A 74 -13.58 -6.03 9.53
CA SER A 74 -13.48 -4.84 10.40
C SER A 74 -12.62 -3.71 9.81
N ASN A 75 -11.63 -4.03 8.96
CA ASN A 75 -10.85 -3.05 8.21
C ASN A 75 -11.71 -2.35 7.15
N PHE A 76 -12.54 -3.11 6.44
CA PHE A 76 -13.49 -2.58 5.46
C PHE A 76 -14.50 -1.63 6.10
N GLU A 77 -15.05 -1.96 7.26
CA GLU A 77 -15.95 -1.05 7.95
C GLU A 77 -15.28 0.28 8.30
N VAL A 78 -14.03 0.24 8.78
CA VAL A 78 -13.26 1.46 9.09
C VAL A 78 -13.02 2.27 7.82
N HIS A 79 -12.69 1.61 6.71
CA HIS A 79 -12.48 2.24 5.42
C HIS A 79 -13.77 2.87 4.86
N SER A 80 -14.88 2.13 4.81
CA SER A 80 -16.20 2.62 4.41
C SER A 80 -16.64 3.83 5.23
N ARG A 81 -16.46 3.81 6.55
CA ARG A 81 -16.71 4.99 7.41
C ARG A 81 -15.82 6.18 7.05
N ALA A 82 -14.57 5.97 6.64
CA ALA A 82 -13.67 7.04 6.22
C ALA A 82 -14.13 7.66 4.89
N LEU A 83 -14.50 6.83 3.91
CA LEU A 83 -15.06 7.29 2.63
C LEU A 83 -16.35 8.10 2.86
N LYS A 84 -17.27 7.59 3.68
CA LYS A 84 -18.52 8.30 4.03
C LYS A 84 -18.24 9.68 4.62
N ARG A 85 -17.33 9.77 5.60
CA ARG A 85 -16.93 11.07 6.18
C ARG A 85 -16.29 12.01 5.16
N SER A 86 -15.51 11.47 4.21
CA SER A 86 -14.95 12.27 3.13
C SER A 86 -16.06 12.85 2.23
N GLY A 87 -17.10 12.06 1.96
CA GLY A 87 -18.28 12.54 1.22
C GLY A 87 -19.12 13.55 1.99
N GLU A 88 -19.33 13.35 3.30
CA GLU A 88 -20.03 14.32 4.15
C GLU A 88 -19.34 15.69 4.18
N ARG A 89 -18.00 15.70 4.10
CA ARG A 89 -17.19 16.92 4.02
C ARG A 89 -17.27 17.62 2.66
N LEU A 90 -17.84 16.98 1.63
CA LEU A 90 -17.95 17.63 0.31
C LEU A 90 -18.73 18.94 0.39
N LYS A 91 -19.77 19.01 1.23
CA LYS A 91 -20.57 20.23 1.40
C LYS A 91 -19.74 21.45 1.76
N SER A 92 -18.71 21.30 2.59
CA SER A 92 -17.82 22.42 2.96
C SER A 92 -16.83 22.80 1.85
N LYS A 93 -16.77 22.03 0.77
CA LYS A 93 -15.87 22.25 -0.38
C LYS A 93 -16.58 22.81 -1.61
N LEU A 94 -17.91 22.79 -1.63
CA LEU A 94 -18.70 23.49 -2.64
C LEU A 94 -18.75 24.96 -2.21
N LEU A 95 -17.99 25.82 -2.89
CA LEU A 95 -17.69 27.19 -2.46
C LEU A 95 -18.67 28.22 -3.02
N ASN A 96 -19.37 27.89 -4.09
CA ASN A 96 -20.25 28.80 -4.81
C ASN A 96 -21.48 28.07 -5.41
N ASP A 97 -22.45 28.83 -5.91
CA ASP A 97 -23.69 28.28 -6.48
C ASP A 97 -23.44 27.42 -7.73
N ALA A 98 -22.40 27.72 -8.52
CA ALA A 98 -22.05 26.91 -9.69
C ALA A 98 -21.51 25.52 -9.28
N ASP A 99 -20.71 25.44 -8.21
CA ASP A 99 -20.25 24.15 -7.66
C ASP A 99 -21.45 23.30 -7.20
N ILE A 100 -22.45 23.93 -6.58
CA ILE A 100 -23.68 23.28 -6.13
C ILE A 100 -24.51 22.79 -7.32
N GLU A 101 -24.64 23.61 -8.37
CA GLU A 101 -25.36 23.24 -9.60
C GLU A 101 -24.71 22.04 -10.28
N ILE A 102 -23.38 22.02 -10.41
CA ILE A 102 -22.62 20.88 -10.92
C ILE A 102 -22.90 19.63 -10.09
N PHE A 103 -22.80 19.74 -8.76
CA PHE A 103 -23.04 18.60 -7.87
C PHE A 103 -24.45 18.04 -8.01
N LEU A 104 -25.49 18.89 -8.01
CA LEU A 104 -26.88 18.46 -8.16
C LEU A 104 -27.14 17.79 -9.51
N LYS A 105 -26.55 18.32 -10.59
CA LYS A 105 -26.64 17.72 -11.92
C LYS A 105 -26.03 16.31 -11.93
N LEU A 106 -24.84 16.15 -11.35
CA LEU A 106 -24.17 14.84 -11.25
C LEU A 106 -24.95 13.86 -10.36
N GLN A 107 -25.58 14.32 -9.28
CA GLN A 107 -26.45 13.48 -8.45
C GLN A 107 -27.65 12.94 -9.24
N GLU A 108 -28.28 13.76 -10.07
CA GLU A 108 -29.40 13.33 -10.92
C GLU A 108 -28.92 12.39 -12.04
N GLU A 109 -27.77 12.69 -12.67
CA GLU A 109 -27.17 11.87 -13.73
C GLU A 109 -26.85 10.45 -13.26
N PHE A 110 -26.28 10.30 -12.06
CA PHE A 110 -25.85 9.01 -11.51
C PHE A 110 -26.81 8.39 -10.49
N LYS A 111 -28.05 8.88 -10.36
CA LYS A 111 -28.97 8.47 -9.27
C LYS A 111 -29.21 6.95 -9.13
N ASP A 112 -29.19 6.23 -10.26
CA ASP A 112 -29.44 4.79 -10.33
C ASP A 112 -28.14 3.97 -10.50
N ASP A 113 -26.98 4.62 -10.44
CA ASP A 113 -25.68 3.97 -10.63
C ASP A 113 -25.15 3.39 -9.31
N PRO A 114 -24.79 2.08 -9.26
CA PRO A 114 -24.27 1.46 -8.04
C PRO A 114 -22.93 2.06 -7.58
N CYS A 115 -22.19 2.72 -8.47
CA CYS A 115 -20.92 3.40 -8.22
C CYS A 115 -21.06 4.93 -8.20
N ALA A 116 -22.28 5.47 -8.12
CA ALA A 116 -22.59 6.90 -8.22
C ALA A 116 -21.67 7.78 -7.37
N GLY A 117 -21.42 7.38 -6.11
CA GLY A 117 -20.56 8.13 -5.21
C GLY A 117 -19.19 8.42 -5.82
N VAL A 118 -18.47 7.37 -6.23
CA VAL A 118 -17.10 7.49 -6.76
C VAL A 118 -17.09 8.24 -8.09
N LYS A 119 -18.08 8.00 -8.97
CA LYS A 119 -18.22 8.74 -10.24
C LYS A 119 -18.43 10.23 -10.03
N ILE A 120 -19.33 10.62 -9.12
CA ILE A 120 -19.57 12.02 -8.77
C ILE A 120 -18.28 12.68 -8.28
N PHE A 121 -17.49 12.04 -7.41
CA PHE A 121 -16.23 12.62 -6.95
C PHE A 121 -15.21 12.82 -8.07
N SER A 122 -15.12 11.89 -9.01
CA SER A 122 -14.27 12.05 -10.20
C SER A 122 -14.70 13.26 -11.04
N GLU A 123 -15.99 13.37 -11.36
CA GLU A 123 -16.48 14.45 -12.21
C GLU A 123 -16.36 15.83 -11.56
N LEU A 124 -16.48 15.90 -10.23
CA LEU A 124 -16.19 17.11 -9.47
C LEU A 124 -14.71 17.50 -9.55
N GLU A 125 -13.79 16.54 -9.41
CA GLU A 125 -12.34 16.79 -9.52
C GLU A 125 -11.97 17.28 -10.94
N LYS A 126 -12.53 16.66 -11.98
CA LYS A 126 -12.39 17.11 -13.38
C LYS A 126 -12.93 18.53 -13.62
N SER A 127 -13.91 18.94 -12.82
CA SER A 127 -14.49 20.29 -12.81
C SER A 127 -13.68 21.28 -11.96
N GLY A 128 -12.55 20.86 -11.40
CA GLY A 128 -11.66 21.69 -10.57
C GLY A 128 -12.07 21.81 -9.10
N ILE A 129 -13.07 21.03 -8.65
CA ILE A 129 -13.55 21.03 -7.27
C ILE A 129 -12.76 19.99 -6.49
N CYS A 130 -11.90 20.42 -5.56
CA CYS A 130 -11.02 19.51 -4.82
C CYS A 130 -11.82 18.57 -3.89
N THR A 131 -11.93 17.30 -4.23
CA THR A 131 -12.66 16.31 -3.46
C THR A 131 -11.80 15.55 -2.46
N GLY A 132 -10.47 15.70 -2.52
CA GLY A 132 -9.53 15.11 -1.56
C GLY A 132 -9.29 13.62 -1.84
N LEU A 133 -9.30 12.78 -0.81
CA LEU A 133 -9.01 11.34 -0.94
C LEU A 133 -9.95 10.65 -1.95
N LEU A 134 -11.23 11.03 -1.99
CA LEU A 134 -12.19 10.40 -2.90
C LEU A 134 -11.86 10.68 -4.37
N GLY A 135 -11.45 11.90 -4.73
CA GLY A 135 -10.98 12.24 -6.08
C GLY A 135 -9.73 11.47 -6.47
N LEU A 136 -8.79 11.31 -5.53
CA LEU A 136 -7.59 10.50 -5.75
C LEU A 136 -7.89 9.01 -5.99
N LEU A 137 -9.02 8.51 -5.49
CA LEU A 137 -9.47 7.12 -5.63
C LEU A 137 -10.49 6.93 -6.76
N SER A 138 -10.77 7.98 -7.53
CA SER A 138 -11.74 7.95 -8.62
C SER A 138 -11.16 8.47 -9.93
N ASN A 139 -9.86 8.76 -9.96
CA ASN A 139 -9.23 9.37 -11.12
C ASN A 139 -9.29 8.45 -12.34
N ASP A 140 -9.68 9.00 -13.48
CA ASP A 140 -9.80 8.29 -14.76
C ASP A 140 -10.57 6.96 -14.66
N TYR A 141 -11.70 6.95 -13.94
CA TYR A 141 -12.49 5.74 -13.78
C TYR A 141 -13.04 5.20 -15.10
N ARG A 142 -13.29 3.89 -15.14
CA ARG A 142 -13.95 3.19 -16.24
C ARG A 142 -14.98 2.22 -15.68
N ASP A 143 -16.10 2.10 -16.36
CA ASP A 143 -17.09 1.08 -16.02
C ASP A 143 -16.55 -0.31 -16.30
N GLU A 144 -16.73 -1.21 -15.34
CA GLU A 144 -16.30 -2.60 -15.41
C GLU A 144 -17.44 -3.51 -14.96
N VAL A 145 -17.41 -4.75 -15.43
CA VAL A 145 -18.25 -5.83 -14.92
C VAL A 145 -17.31 -6.94 -14.48
N VAL A 146 -17.41 -7.33 -13.22
CA VAL A 146 -16.63 -8.41 -12.64
C VAL A 146 -17.56 -9.53 -12.23
N VAL A 147 -17.14 -10.75 -12.51
CA VAL A 147 -17.86 -11.96 -12.11
C VAL A 147 -17.28 -12.40 -10.79
N ALA A 148 -18.06 -12.33 -9.71
CA ALA A 148 -17.65 -12.79 -8.40
C ALA A 148 -17.46 -14.31 -8.37
N SER A 149 -16.87 -14.82 -7.29
CA SER A 149 -16.57 -16.25 -7.13
C SER A 149 -17.80 -17.16 -7.19
N ASP A 150 -19.00 -16.62 -6.93
CA ASP A 150 -20.29 -17.31 -7.02
C ASP A 150 -20.90 -17.29 -8.44
N GLY A 151 -20.22 -16.67 -9.41
CA GLY A 151 -20.68 -16.51 -10.78
C GLY A 151 -21.61 -15.32 -11.00
N VAL A 152 -21.88 -14.50 -9.97
CA VAL A 152 -22.75 -13.33 -10.09
C VAL A 152 -21.98 -12.17 -10.72
N GLU A 153 -22.61 -11.49 -11.67
CA GLU A 153 -22.06 -10.28 -12.29
C GLU A 153 -22.30 -9.07 -11.39
N HIS A 154 -21.22 -8.35 -11.08
CA HIS A 154 -21.24 -7.10 -10.34
C HIS A 154 -20.77 -5.97 -11.24
N LYS A 155 -21.63 -4.96 -11.39
CA LYS A 155 -21.24 -3.67 -11.99
C LYS A 155 -20.34 -2.94 -11.01
N THR A 156 -19.15 -2.57 -11.46
CA THR A 156 -18.15 -1.85 -10.68
C THR A 156 -17.43 -0.84 -11.57
N ILE A 157 -16.37 -0.23 -11.03
CA ILE A 157 -15.45 0.61 -11.79
C ILE A 157 -14.01 0.18 -11.56
N SER A 158 -13.15 0.37 -12.57
CA SER A 158 -11.70 0.47 -12.39
C SER A 158 -11.31 1.95 -12.35
N TYR A 159 -10.19 2.29 -11.71
CA TYR A 159 -9.67 3.65 -11.67
C TYR A 159 -8.14 3.66 -11.70
N SER A 160 -7.56 4.76 -12.16
CA SER A 160 -6.12 4.96 -12.18
C SER A 160 -5.63 5.37 -10.79
N PHE A 161 -4.49 4.83 -10.37
CA PHE A 161 -3.81 5.20 -9.13
C PHE A 161 -2.36 5.59 -9.41
N ASP A 162 -1.74 6.32 -8.49
CA ASP A 162 -0.35 6.74 -8.59
C ASP A 162 0.59 5.55 -8.33
N LYS A 163 1.04 4.94 -9.43
CA LYS A 163 1.97 3.81 -9.40
C LYS A 163 3.31 4.18 -8.77
N LEU A 164 3.83 5.38 -9.01
CA LEU A 164 5.13 5.80 -8.47
C LEU A 164 5.06 5.94 -6.95
N ARG A 165 3.99 6.55 -6.45
CA ARG A 165 3.71 6.64 -5.01
C ARG A 165 3.55 5.26 -4.36
N LEU A 166 2.83 4.35 -5.01
CA LEU A 166 2.69 2.96 -4.54
C LEU A 166 4.03 2.24 -4.45
N LEU A 167 4.86 2.32 -5.51
CA LEU A 167 6.17 1.69 -5.53
C LEU A 167 7.09 2.29 -4.46
N ALA A 168 7.14 3.62 -4.33
CA ALA A 168 7.97 4.29 -3.32
C ALA A 168 7.56 3.85 -1.89
N TYR A 169 6.27 3.82 -1.61
CA TYR A 169 5.72 3.41 -0.32
C TYR A 169 6.13 1.98 0.07
N PHE A 170 5.99 1.02 -0.85
CA PHE A 170 6.32 -0.38 -0.56
C PHE A 170 7.83 -0.66 -0.56
N LYS A 171 8.63 0.15 -1.27
CA LYS A 171 10.09 0.13 -1.10
C LYS A 171 10.51 0.56 0.30
N LEU A 172 9.88 1.60 0.87
CA LEU A 172 10.12 2.00 2.26
C LEU A 172 9.74 0.88 3.25
N MET A 173 8.63 0.20 3.01
CA MET A 173 8.21 -0.94 3.83
C MET A 173 9.21 -2.10 3.75
N ALA A 174 9.73 -2.41 2.57
CA ALA A 174 10.78 -3.42 2.39
C ALA A 174 12.06 -3.07 3.16
N LYS A 175 12.52 -1.81 3.10
CA LYS A 175 13.67 -1.32 3.89
C LYS A 175 13.43 -1.46 5.40
N ALA A 176 12.21 -1.20 5.85
CA ALA A 176 11.84 -1.35 7.25
C ALA A 176 11.86 -2.81 7.71
N LEU A 177 11.33 -3.73 6.90
CA LEU A 177 11.38 -5.17 7.18
C LEU A 177 12.82 -5.69 7.19
N PHE A 178 13.65 -5.25 6.24
CA PHE A 178 15.08 -5.56 6.24
C PHE A 178 15.76 -5.07 7.52
N TYR A 179 15.51 -3.83 7.94
CA TYR A 179 16.05 -3.30 9.19
C TYR A 179 15.54 -4.10 10.39
N HIS A 180 14.27 -4.49 10.42
CA HIS A 180 13.70 -5.24 11.54
C HIS A 180 14.45 -6.56 11.77
N GLU A 181 14.77 -7.28 10.70
CA GLU A 181 15.50 -8.55 10.72
C GLU A 181 16.98 -8.38 11.06
N THR A 182 17.62 -7.40 10.44
CA THR A 182 19.10 -7.32 10.44
C THR A 182 19.63 -6.34 11.47
N LYS A 183 18.80 -5.37 11.87
CA LYS A 183 19.20 -4.12 12.56
C LYS A 183 20.18 -3.28 11.76
N TRP A 184 20.20 -3.42 10.43
CA TRP A 184 21.02 -2.58 9.55
C TRP A 184 20.11 -1.80 8.59
N PRO A 185 20.33 -0.49 8.41
CA PRO A 185 19.58 0.28 7.43
C PRO A 185 20.00 -0.12 6.02
N TRP A 186 19.05 -0.12 5.08
CA TRP A 186 19.37 -0.28 3.66
C TRP A 186 19.29 1.06 2.93
N LEU A 187 20.45 1.65 2.68
CA LEU A 187 20.56 2.93 1.98
C LEU A 187 20.51 2.78 0.45
N GLY A 188 20.79 1.58 -0.05
CA GLY A 188 20.77 1.26 -1.47
C GLY A 188 19.39 1.31 -2.12
N GLU A 189 19.40 1.09 -3.44
CA GLU A 189 18.19 0.91 -4.23
C GLU A 189 17.45 -0.37 -3.86
N VAL A 190 16.14 -0.35 -4.07
CA VAL A 190 15.25 -1.51 -3.90
C VAL A 190 14.48 -1.70 -5.19
N VAL A 191 14.59 -2.89 -5.77
CA VAL A 191 13.74 -3.31 -6.88
C VAL A 191 12.50 -3.95 -6.28
N LEU A 192 11.32 -3.42 -6.60
CA LEU A 192 10.05 -3.92 -6.08
C LEU A 192 9.23 -4.55 -7.21
N ILE A 193 8.75 -5.76 -6.97
CA ILE A 193 7.91 -6.54 -7.88
C ILE A 193 6.51 -6.67 -7.23
N PRO A 194 5.53 -5.85 -7.64
CA PRO A 194 4.17 -5.90 -7.10
C PRO A 194 3.31 -6.91 -7.89
N HIS A 195 3.12 -8.12 -7.35
CA HIS A 195 2.56 -9.26 -8.10
C HIS A 195 1.10 -9.12 -8.51
N ASN A 196 0.33 -8.28 -7.81
CA ASN A 196 -1.08 -8.02 -8.13
C ASN A 196 -1.28 -6.81 -9.05
N PHE A 197 -0.20 -6.11 -9.42
CA PHE A 197 -0.24 -4.89 -10.23
C PHE A 197 0.55 -5.03 -11.53
N VAL A 198 0.55 -6.24 -12.10
CA VAL A 198 1.16 -6.54 -13.40
C VAL A 198 0.40 -5.78 -14.49
N SER A 199 1.14 -5.08 -15.34
CA SER A 199 0.54 -4.32 -16.42
C SER A 199 -0.06 -5.23 -17.50
N ARG A 200 -1.12 -4.78 -18.17
CA ARG A 200 -1.78 -5.56 -19.24
C ARG A 200 -0.87 -5.76 -20.47
N ASP A 201 0.12 -4.88 -20.64
CA ASP A 201 1.14 -4.92 -21.69
C ASP A 201 2.46 -5.56 -21.22
N ALA A 202 2.48 -6.19 -20.04
CA ALA A 202 3.66 -6.90 -19.56
C ALA A 202 4.09 -8.02 -20.52
N THR A 203 5.38 -8.09 -20.78
CA THR A 203 6.00 -9.12 -21.61
C THR A 203 5.89 -10.51 -20.97
N GLU A 204 6.00 -11.56 -21.78
CA GLU A 204 5.99 -12.94 -21.27
C GLU A 204 7.09 -13.19 -20.22
N ASN A 205 8.26 -12.55 -20.41
CA ASN A 205 9.36 -12.64 -19.46
C ASN A 205 9.03 -11.97 -18.12
N GLU A 206 8.38 -10.81 -18.14
CA GLU A 206 7.92 -10.15 -16.91
C GLU A 206 6.86 -11.00 -16.20
N ILE A 207 5.89 -11.54 -16.93
CA ILE A 207 4.87 -12.44 -16.38
C ILE A 207 5.51 -13.69 -15.75
N ALA A 208 6.50 -14.29 -16.43
CA ALA A 208 7.23 -15.44 -15.91
C ALA A 208 8.01 -15.09 -14.63
N LEU A 209 8.66 -13.93 -14.60
CA LEU A 209 9.37 -13.43 -13.42
C LEU A 209 8.42 -13.24 -12.23
N HIS A 210 7.26 -12.61 -12.45
CA HIS A 210 6.22 -12.46 -11.44
C HIS A 210 5.78 -13.82 -10.87
N ARG A 211 5.46 -14.78 -11.75
CA ARG A 211 5.01 -16.12 -11.32
C ARG A 211 6.08 -16.86 -10.50
N ASN A 212 7.34 -16.77 -10.91
CA ASN A 212 8.45 -17.42 -10.21
C ASN A 212 8.59 -16.91 -8.77
N HIS A 213 8.53 -15.59 -8.58
CA HIS A 213 8.63 -14.99 -7.25
C HIS A 213 7.36 -15.15 -6.41
N LEU A 214 6.18 -15.09 -7.05
CA LEU A 214 4.90 -15.26 -6.37
C LEU A 214 4.79 -16.60 -5.63
N ASN A 215 5.32 -17.67 -6.23
CA ASN A 215 5.33 -19.01 -5.62
C ASN A 215 6.20 -19.13 -4.37
N LEU A 216 7.07 -18.15 -4.10
CA LEU A 216 7.94 -18.11 -2.92
C LEU A 216 7.26 -17.39 -1.73
N ILE A 217 6.02 -16.93 -1.91
CA ILE A 217 5.28 -16.18 -0.89
C ILE A 217 4.26 -17.11 -0.24
N ASP A 218 4.65 -17.71 0.87
CA ASP A 218 3.83 -18.62 1.65
C ASP A 218 3.50 -18.03 3.05
N ARG A 219 2.25 -18.16 3.47
CA ARG A 219 1.76 -17.61 4.75
C ARG A 219 2.28 -18.41 5.95
N GLU A 220 2.36 -19.73 5.82
CA GLU A 220 2.67 -20.61 6.95
C GLU A 220 4.11 -20.41 7.44
N SER A 221 5.05 -20.41 6.50
CA SER A 221 6.49 -20.23 6.75
C SER A 221 6.91 -18.77 7.00
N SER A 222 6.04 -17.80 6.74
CA SER A 222 6.31 -16.38 6.95
C SER A 222 6.17 -15.93 8.41
N GLN A 223 6.62 -14.72 8.70
CA GLN A 223 6.51 -14.04 9.99
C GLN A 223 5.36 -13.03 9.99
N GLY A 224 4.78 -12.76 11.16
CA GLY A 224 3.69 -11.78 11.35
C GLY A 224 2.75 -12.17 12.49
N ALA A 225 2.37 -11.20 13.34
CA ALA A 225 1.46 -11.45 14.46
C ALA A 225 -0.01 -11.66 14.02
N HIS A 226 -0.40 -11.02 12.92
CA HIS A 226 -1.74 -11.01 12.35
C HIS A 226 -1.64 -11.39 10.86
N LYS A 227 -1.29 -12.65 10.59
CA LYS A 227 -0.96 -13.13 9.23
C LYS A 227 -2.11 -13.02 8.23
N GLU A 228 -3.34 -12.91 8.70
CA GLU A 228 -4.52 -12.62 7.87
C GLU A 228 -4.52 -11.18 7.32
N VAL A 229 -3.81 -10.27 7.98
CA VAL A 229 -3.64 -8.88 7.54
C VAL A 229 -2.27 -8.68 6.90
N PHE A 230 -1.22 -9.20 7.51
CA PHE A 230 0.15 -8.98 7.05
C PHE A 230 1.08 -10.12 7.44
N TYR A 231 1.89 -10.56 6.49
CA TYR A 231 3.01 -11.45 6.74
C TYR A 231 4.17 -11.19 5.77
N TYR A 232 5.37 -11.60 6.16
CA TYR A 232 6.58 -11.44 5.35
C TYR A 232 7.63 -12.52 5.61
N GLY A 233 8.57 -12.69 4.70
CA GLY A 233 9.76 -13.52 4.85
C GLY A 233 10.97 -12.84 4.23
N MET A 234 12.13 -12.97 4.86
CA MET A 234 13.41 -12.47 4.34
C MET A 234 14.32 -13.65 4.00
N PHE A 235 14.97 -13.59 2.84
CA PHE A 235 15.84 -14.62 2.33
C PHE A 235 17.17 -14.01 1.88
N THR A 236 18.26 -14.71 2.17
CA THR A 236 19.61 -14.34 1.74
C THR A 236 19.99 -15.22 0.56
N HIS A 237 20.35 -14.61 -0.56
CA HIS A 237 20.79 -15.31 -1.77
C HIS A 237 22.30 -15.16 -1.92
N LEU A 238 22.99 -16.28 -2.11
CA LEU A 238 24.44 -16.33 -2.14
C LEU A 238 24.94 -16.54 -3.58
N LYS A 239 25.94 -15.76 -3.99
CA LYS A 239 26.63 -15.92 -5.28
C LYS A 239 27.56 -17.12 -5.25
N ASN A 240 28.12 -17.40 -4.08
CA ASN A 240 28.96 -18.53 -3.74
C ASN A 240 28.88 -18.76 -2.22
N GLU A 241 29.52 -19.80 -1.67
CA GLU A 241 29.46 -20.17 -0.24
C GLU A 241 29.77 -19.04 0.76
N ARG A 242 30.40 -17.94 0.35
CA ARG A 242 30.85 -16.86 1.24
C ARG A 242 30.35 -15.48 0.86
N THR A 243 29.81 -15.29 -0.35
CA THR A 243 29.45 -13.96 -0.86
C THR A 243 27.94 -13.86 -1.07
N ILE A 244 27.33 -12.89 -0.41
CA ILE A 244 25.93 -12.54 -0.60
C ILE A 244 25.78 -11.86 -1.95
N ASP A 245 24.84 -12.36 -2.75
CA ASP A 245 24.44 -11.77 -4.03
C ASP A 245 23.37 -10.69 -3.80
N TYR A 246 22.29 -11.06 -3.13
CA TYR A 246 21.22 -10.14 -2.77
C TYR A 246 20.38 -10.68 -1.62
N TYR A 247 19.60 -9.79 -1.00
CA TYR A 247 18.51 -10.15 -0.12
C TYR A 247 17.18 -10.03 -0.85
N SER A 248 16.24 -10.91 -0.55
CA SER A 248 14.85 -10.72 -0.96
C SER A 248 13.94 -10.65 0.24
N VAL A 249 13.05 -9.65 0.26
CA VAL A 249 11.97 -9.55 1.23
C VAL A 249 10.66 -9.79 0.50
N ASN A 250 10.01 -10.90 0.81
CA ASN A 250 8.67 -11.22 0.35
C ASN A 250 7.67 -10.75 1.40
N PHE A 251 6.59 -10.09 1.01
CA PHE A 251 5.54 -9.71 1.94
C PHE A 251 4.17 -9.67 1.28
N CYS A 252 3.14 -9.83 2.10
CA CYS A 252 1.76 -9.90 1.67
C CYS A 252 0.87 -9.08 2.60
N LEU A 253 -0.12 -8.40 2.00
CA LEU A 253 -1.18 -7.69 2.69
C LEU A 253 -2.53 -8.32 2.34
N TYR A 254 -3.33 -8.56 3.37
CA TYR A 254 -4.71 -9.03 3.28
C TYR A 254 -4.86 -10.39 2.55
N ASP A 255 -3.86 -11.27 2.66
CA ASP A 255 -3.75 -12.54 1.92
C ASP A 255 -3.84 -12.42 0.38
N HIS A 256 -3.81 -11.19 -0.14
CA HIS A 256 -4.05 -10.90 -1.55
C HIS A 256 -2.88 -10.16 -2.19
N PHE A 257 -2.52 -8.98 -1.68
CA PHE A 257 -1.50 -8.13 -2.31
C PHE A 257 -0.10 -8.58 -1.93
N LYS A 258 0.59 -9.17 -2.88
CA LYS A 258 1.90 -9.80 -2.71
C LYS A 258 2.99 -9.00 -3.40
N PHE A 259 4.12 -8.92 -2.73
CA PHE A 259 5.26 -8.14 -3.19
C PHE A 259 6.55 -8.91 -2.93
N THR A 260 7.49 -8.77 -3.85
CA THR A 260 8.88 -9.17 -3.65
C THR A 260 9.77 -7.96 -3.82
N ALA A 261 10.54 -7.63 -2.79
CA ALA A 261 11.59 -6.64 -2.85
C ALA A 261 12.95 -7.33 -2.99
N ILE A 262 13.77 -6.88 -3.93
CA ILE A 262 15.13 -7.37 -4.17
C ILE A 262 16.10 -6.24 -3.82
N MET A 263 17.10 -6.59 -3.01
CA MET A 263 18.08 -5.68 -2.41
C MET A 263 19.47 -6.23 -2.71
N THR A 264 20.08 -5.78 -3.82
CA THR A 264 21.35 -6.33 -4.32
C THR A 264 22.55 -5.88 -3.49
N SER A 265 23.48 -6.79 -3.19
CA SER A 265 24.63 -6.50 -2.33
C SER A 265 25.57 -5.43 -2.91
N GLU A 266 25.55 -5.23 -4.24
CA GLU A 266 26.26 -4.12 -4.90
C GLU A 266 25.79 -2.73 -4.44
N ASN A 267 24.55 -2.63 -3.94
CA ASN A 267 23.98 -1.40 -3.37
C ASN A 267 24.11 -1.34 -1.85
N PHE A 268 24.83 -2.28 -1.23
CA PHE A 268 25.09 -2.26 0.21
C PHE A 268 26.12 -1.18 0.53
N ILE A 269 25.69 -0.16 1.26
CA ILE A 269 26.59 0.88 1.80
C ILE A 269 26.90 0.47 3.23
N ASP A 270 28.15 0.03 3.51
CA ASP A 270 28.58 -0.26 4.87
C ASP A 270 28.68 1.05 5.65
N HIS A 271 27.91 1.16 6.73
CA HIS A 271 27.91 2.33 7.61
C HIS A 271 29.29 2.58 8.26
N LYS A 272 30.18 1.58 8.30
CA LYS A 272 31.57 1.75 8.77
C LYS A 272 32.45 2.55 7.84
N GLU A 273 32.08 2.72 6.57
CA GLU A 273 32.84 3.57 5.63
C GLU A 273 32.56 5.07 5.80
N ARG A 274 31.71 5.45 6.78
CA ARG A 274 31.37 6.85 7.11
C ARG A 274 31.88 7.34 8.47
N ILE A 275 32.77 6.59 9.13
CA ILE A 275 33.45 6.99 10.38
C ILE A 275 34.96 7.07 10.16
#